data_AF-A0A2G6NGX7-F1
#
_entry.id   AF-A0A2G6NGX7-F1
#
_cell.length_a   1.000
_cell.length_b   1.000
_cell.length_c   1.000
_cell.angle_alpha   90.00
_cell.angle_beta   90.00
_cell.angle_gamma   90.00
#
_symmetry.space_group_name_H-M   'P 1'
#
loop_
_entity.id
_entity.type
_entity.pdbx_description
1 polymer ?
#
loop_
_entity_poly.entity_id
_entity_poly.type
_entity_poly.pdbx_seq_one_letter_code
_entity_poly.pdbx_strand_id
1 'polypeptide(L)' 'METMFGEKIRLNIFTTDSEAARSYNFRSSTNVLFDGELIPLDISLDKQKMTDFLSEKLSA' A
#
# COMPACT_ATOMS: atom_id res chain seq x y z
N MET A 1 -4.36 8.44 4.09
CA MET A 1 -2.95 8.14 4.38
C MET A 1 -2.05 9.30 3.96
N GLU A 2 -2.16 9.84 2.74
CA GLU A 2 -1.38 11.02 2.35
C GLU A 2 -1.55 12.22 3.28
N THR A 3 -2.77 12.53 3.74
CA THR A 3 -2.99 13.60 4.73
C THR A 3 -2.25 13.39 6.05
N MET A 4 -1.96 12.14 6.42
CA MET A 4 -1.32 11.78 7.69
C MET A 4 0.21 11.81 7.59
N PHE A 5 0.77 11.36 6.47
CA PHE A 5 2.22 11.26 6.27
C PHE A 5 2.80 12.36 5.37
N GLY A 6 1.95 13.20 4.78
CA GLY A 6 2.33 14.32 3.92
C GLY A 6 3.21 13.86 2.77
N GLU A 7 4.29 14.61 2.54
CA GLU A 7 5.25 14.38 1.46
C GLU A 7 6.12 13.12 1.68
N LYS A 8 6.05 12.47 2.84
CA LYS A 8 6.80 11.24 3.12
C LYS A 8 6.24 10.02 2.38
N ILE A 9 5.03 10.11 1.85
CA ILE A 9 4.38 9.04 1.10
C ILE A 9 3.83 9.58 -0.21
N ARG A 10 3.92 8.77 -1.26
CA ARG A 10 3.21 9.01 -2.52
C ARG A 10 2.24 7.87 -2.74
N LEU A 11 0.93 8.16 -2.72
CA LEU A 11 -0.09 7.15 -2.96
C LEU A 11 -0.49 7.15 -4.44
N ASN A 12 -0.45 5.97 -5.05
CA ASN A 12 -1.00 5.76 -6.38
C ASN A 12 -2.08 4.67 -6.29
N ILE A 13 -3.25 4.92 -6.90
CA ILE A 13 -4.37 3.97 -6.90
C ILE A 13 -4.62 3.58 -8.36
N PHE A 14 -4.56 2.28 -8.62
CA PHE A 14 -4.77 1.70 -9.94
C PHE A 14 -5.81 0.59 -9.88
N THR A 15 -6.44 0.32 -11.02
CA THR A 15 -7.27 -0.88 -11.22
C THR A 15 -6.39 -2.09 -11.49
N THR A 16 -6.90 -3.30 -11.22
CA THR A 16 -6.15 -4.56 -11.37
C THR A 16 -5.81 -4.91 -12.82
N ASP A 17 -6.46 -4.28 -13.79
CA ASP A 17 -6.21 -4.40 -15.23
C ASP A 17 -5.23 -3.35 -15.78
N SER A 18 -4.74 -2.44 -14.94
CA SER A 18 -3.72 -1.46 -15.33
C SER A 18 -2.39 -2.11 -15.72
N GLU A 19 -1.61 -1.46 -16.59
CA GLU A 19 -0.25 -1.91 -16.95
C GLU A 19 0.64 -2.09 -15.72
N ALA A 20 0.50 -1.21 -14.71
CA ALA A 20 1.24 -1.30 -13.45
C ALA A 20 0.92 -2.55 -12.62
N ALA A 21 -0.27 -3.14 -12.80
CA ALA A 21 -0.70 -4.35 -12.12
C ALA A 21 -0.30 -5.63 -12.85
N ARG A 22 0.00 -5.57 -14.17
CA ARG A 22 0.24 -6.76 -15.01
C ARG A 22 1.41 -7.63 -14.55
N SER A 23 2.44 -7.04 -13.94
CA SER A 23 3.59 -7.78 -13.42
C SER A 23 3.26 -8.57 -12.15
N TYR A 24 2.10 -8.35 -11.54
CA TYR A 24 1.69 -8.98 -10.29
C TYR A 24 0.57 -10.00 -10.51
N ASN A 25 0.67 -11.14 -9.84
CA ASN A 25 -0.36 -12.19 -9.87
C ASN A 25 -1.39 -11.99 -8.74
N PHE A 26 -2.09 -10.86 -8.76
CA PHE A 26 -3.06 -10.50 -7.73
C PHE A 26 -4.24 -11.49 -7.68
N ARG A 27 -4.54 -11.98 -6.48
CA ARG A 27 -5.61 -12.98 -6.23
C ARG A 27 -6.84 -12.40 -5.55
N SER A 28 -6.76 -11.17 -5.06
CA SER A 28 -7.85 -10.43 -4.43
C SER A 28 -8.16 -9.16 -5.21
N SER A 29 -9.36 -8.60 -4.97
CA SER A 29 -9.76 -7.30 -5.52
C SER A 29 -8.99 -6.14 -4.90
N THR A 30 -8.57 -6.28 -3.63
CA THR A 30 -7.74 -5.30 -2.93
C THR A 30 -6.31 -5.83 -2.83
N ASN A 31 -5.36 -5.08 -3.36
CA ASN A 31 -3.93 -5.36 -3.26
C ASN A 31 -3.25 -4.04 -2.92
N VAL A 32 -2.47 -4.03 -1.85
CA VAL A 32 -1.71 -2.85 -1.44
C VAL A 32 -0.25 -3.21 -1.43
N LEU A 33 0.56 -2.31 -1.98
CA LEU A 33 2.00 -2.48 -2.11
C LEU A 33 2.71 -1.30 -1.45
N PHE A 34 3.82 -1.59 -0.79
CA PHE A 34 4.75 -0.59 -0.27
C PHE A 34 6.11 -0.84 -0.93
N ASP A 35 6.65 0.16 -1.63
CA ASP A 35 7.90 0.05 -2.42
C ASP A 35 7.96 -1.16 -3.38
N GLY A 36 6.80 -1.53 -3.94
CA GLY A 36 6.67 -2.66 -4.87
C GLY A 36 6.47 -4.03 -4.19
N GLU A 37 6.46 -4.08 -2.86
CA GLU A 37 6.21 -5.30 -2.09
C GLU A 37 4.77 -5.38 -1.60
N LEU A 38 4.13 -6.54 -1.77
CA LEU A 38 2.77 -6.79 -1.28
C LEU A 38 2.76 -6.79 0.25
N ILE A 39 1.87 -5.98 0.83
CA ILE A 39 1.62 -6.02 2.27
C ILE A 39 0.48 -6.99 2.60
N PRO A 40 0.51 -7.65 3.77
CA PRO A 40 -0.57 -8.51 4.24
C PRO A 40 -1.94 -7.81 4.27
N LEU A 41 -3.00 -8.54 3.90
CA LEU A 41 -4.35 -7.98 3.86
C LEU A 41 -4.82 -7.49 5.24
N ASP A 42 -4.46 -8.20 6.31
CA ASP A 42 -4.84 -7.84 7.68
C ASP A 42 -4.20 -6.53 8.16
N ILE A 43 -3.07 -6.13 7.57
CA ILE A 43 -2.47 -4.80 7.76
C ILE A 43 -3.16 -3.80 6.84
N SER A 44 -3.33 -4.12 5.56
CA SER A 44 -3.85 -3.18 4.56
C SER A 44 -5.29 -2.72 4.78
N LEU A 45 -6.11 -3.58 5.39
CA LEU A 45 -7.53 -3.33 5.64
C LEU A 45 -7.80 -2.71 7.03
N ASP A 46 -6.80 -2.68 7.91
CA ASP A 46 -6.90 -2.09 9.23
C ASP A 46 -6.15 -0.75 9.29
N LYS A 47 -6.88 0.31 9.61
CA LYS A 47 -6.31 1.67 9.62
C LYS A 47 -5.18 1.83 10.63
N GLN A 48 -5.29 1.22 11.81
CA GLN A 48 -4.29 1.37 12.86
C GLN A 48 -3.03 0.60 12.50
N LYS A 49 -3.17 -0.68 12.11
CA LYS A 49 -2.03 -1.51 11.68
C LYS A 49 -1.30 -0.91 10.49
N MET A 50 -2.02 -0.39 9.50
CA MET A 50 -1.41 0.31 8.37
C MET A 50 -0.65 1.56 8.81
N THR A 51 -1.21 2.32 9.76
CA THR A 51 -0.55 3.52 10.29
C THR A 51 0.73 3.18 11.02
N ASP A 52 0.72 2.14 11.86
CA ASP A 52 1.88 1.67 12.61
C ASP A 52 2.97 1.16 11.65
N PHE A 53 2.59 0.35 10.66
CA PHE A 53 3.49 -0.16 9.62
C PHE A 53 4.18 0.97 8.84
N LEU A 54 3.41 1.95 8.36
CA LEU A 54 3.97 3.09 7.62
C LEU A 54 4.82 3.99 8.51
N SER A 55 4.44 4.18 9.77
CA SER A 55 5.22 4.98 10.71
C SER A 55 6.60 4.36 10.94
N GLU A 56 6.69 3.04 11.07
CA GLU A 56 7.99 2.35 11.18
C GLU A 56 8.84 2.53 9.92
N LYS A 57 8.26 2.35 8.73
CA LYS A 57 9.00 2.40 7.45
C LYS A 57 9.43 3.79 7.03
N LEU A 58 8.60 4.81 7.28
CA LEU A 58 8.85 6.20 6.87
C LEU A 58 9.63 7.02 7.91
N SER A 59 10.05 6.39 9.01
CA SER A 59 10.93 6.99 10.02
C SER A 59 12.42 6.75 9.76
N ALA A 60 12.75 5.90 8.77
CA ALA A 60 14.12 5.56 8.37
C ALA A 60 14.72 6.58 7.39
#